data_AF-A6RC58-F1
#
_entry.id   AF-A6RC58-F1
#
_cell.length_a   1.000
_cell.length_b   1.000
_cell.length_c   1.000
_cell.angle_alpha   90.00
_cell.angle_beta   90.00
_cell.angle_gamma   90.00
#
_symmetry.space_group_name_H-M   'P 1'
#
loop_
_entity.id
_entity.type
_entity.pdbx_description
1 polymer ?
#
loop_
_entity_poly.entity_id
_entity_poly.type
_entity_poly.pdbx_seq_one_letter_code
_entity_poly.pdbx_strand_id
1 'polypeptide(L)'
;MYRPPHDLRVGVFTRELIMDKMIYGTFMGSLCLLAFVAVVYGAGGANLGDSCNQEWNQTCEVVFRARATTYATITFLLLVTAWEVKHFCRSLFNLDPARYTGPFSIFPSLWQNRFLFWAVFAGAILLFPVIYLPVVNRSVFKHSGITWEWGIVFGAVAVYLGLVESWKAIKRAFGIGGASIKVLTLEEAEIREGMFPVEVPNFPSRSETAEK
;
A
#
# COMPACT_ATOMS: atom_id res chain seq x y z
N MET A 1 -14.72 24.87 2.15
CA MET A 1 -15.08 23.50 2.59
C MET A 1 -16.15 23.01 1.63
N TYR A 2 -15.79 22.31 0.55
CA TYR A 2 -16.72 22.02 -0.55
C TYR A 2 -17.36 20.62 -0.50
N ARG A 3 -17.05 19.83 0.53
CA ARG A 3 -17.60 18.48 0.70
C ARG A 3 -18.86 18.54 1.57
N PRO A 4 -19.99 17.92 1.18
CA PRO A 4 -21.16 17.85 2.04
C PRO A 4 -20.85 17.12 3.35
N PRO A 5 -21.63 17.38 4.42
CA PRO A 5 -21.45 16.71 5.71
C PRO A 5 -21.51 15.18 5.55
N HIS A 6 -20.67 14.49 6.32
CA HIS A 6 -20.57 13.02 6.26
C HIS A 6 -21.85 12.38 6.79
N ASP A 7 -22.37 11.38 6.08
CA ASP A 7 -23.53 10.61 6.53
C ASP A 7 -23.14 9.71 7.73
N LEU A 8 -23.81 9.90 8.86
CA LEU A 8 -23.58 9.15 10.10
C LEU A 8 -23.93 7.66 9.97
N ARG A 9 -24.68 7.25 8.94
CA ARG A 9 -24.99 5.85 8.65
C ARG A 9 -23.83 5.12 7.96
N VAL A 10 -22.90 5.86 7.35
CA VAL A 10 -21.74 5.30 6.67
C VAL A 10 -20.56 5.25 7.64
N GLY A 11 -20.19 4.03 8.04
CA GLY A 11 -19.05 3.80 8.92
C GLY A 11 -17.69 4.12 8.27
N VAL A 12 -16.64 4.12 9.10
CA VAL A 12 -15.25 4.35 8.68
C VAL A 12 -14.75 3.26 7.73
N PHE A 13 -15.24 2.02 7.89
CA PHE A 13 -14.92 0.88 7.02
C PHE A 13 -15.87 0.82 5.82
N THR A 14 -15.58 1.62 4.80
CA THR A 14 -16.30 1.52 3.54
C THR A 14 -16.01 0.18 2.85
N ARG A 15 -16.95 -0.32 2.05
CA ARG A 15 -16.76 -1.56 1.27
C ARG A 15 -15.53 -1.49 0.37
N GLU A 16 -15.23 -0.31 -0.18
CA GLU A 16 -14.01 -0.06 -0.96
C GLU A 16 -12.75 -0.25 -0.11
N LEU A 17 -12.71 0.33 1.09
CA LEU A 17 -11.56 0.20 1.97
C LEU A 17 -11.34 -1.27 2.34
N ILE A 18 -12.39 -2.00 2.70
CA ILE A 18 -12.29 -3.44 3.02
C ILE A 18 -11.72 -4.22 1.83
N MET A 19 -12.27 -4.02 0.63
CA MET A 19 -11.82 -4.70 -0.58
C MET A 19 -10.35 -4.40 -0.90
N ASP A 20 -9.94 -3.12 -0.84
CA ASP A 20 -8.56 -2.71 -1.07
C ASP A 20 -7.60 -3.39 -0.07
N LYS A 21 -7.96 -3.43 1.22
CA LYS A 21 -7.11 -4.06 2.24
C LYS A 21 -7.01 -5.57 2.06
N MET A 22 -8.10 -6.24 1.66
CA MET A 22 -8.06 -7.67 1.36
C MET A 22 -7.14 -7.95 0.16
N ILE A 23 -7.27 -7.20 -0.93
CA ILE A 23 -6.44 -7.37 -2.14
C ILE A 23 -4.96 -7.10 -1.83
N TYR A 24 -4.67 -5.99 -1.15
CA TYR A 24 -3.29 -5.65 -0.76
C TYR A 24 -2.69 -6.71 0.18
N GLY A 25 -3.47 -7.18 1.15
CA GLY A 25 -3.07 -8.26 2.05
C GLY A 25 -2.79 -9.57 1.31
N THR A 26 -3.62 -9.94 0.33
CA THR A 26 -3.38 -11.12 -0.51
C THR A 26 -2.09 -10.99 -1.33
N PHE A 27 -1.83 -9.84 -1.96
CA PHE A 27 -0.58 -9.63 -2.68
C PHE A 27 0.64 -9.70 -1.76
N MET A 28 0.58 -9.07 -0.59
CA MET A 28 1.66 -9.15 0.40
C MET A 28 1.91 -10.59 0.87
N GLY A 29 0.84 -11.29 1.27
CA GLY A 29 0.94 -12.66 1.77
C GLY A 29 1.52 -13.61 0.74
N SER A 30 1.07 -13.52 -0.52
CA SER A 30 1.61 -14.31 -1.63
C SER A 30 3.08 -14.04 -1.87
N LEU A 31 3.51 -12.77 -1.87
CA LEU A 31 4.93 -12.41 -2.04
C LEU A 31 5.79 -12.87 -0.85
N CYS A 32 5.25 -12.82 0.37
CA CYS A 32 5.92 -13.33 1.56
C CYS A 32 6.14 -14.84 1.50
N LEU A 33 5.14 -15.59 1.02
CA LEU A 33 5.23 -17.03 0.80
C LEU A 33 6.24 -17.35 -0.31
N LEU A 34 6.19 -16.62 -1.43
CA LEU A 34 7.14 -16.78 -2.53
C LEU A 34 8.57 -16.47 -2.08
N ALA A 35 8.79 -15.42 -1.28
CA ALA A 35 10.10 -15.10 -0.73
C ALA A 35 10.64 -16.22 0.16
N PHE A 36 9.80 -16.81 1.01
CA PHE A 36 10.19 -17.97 1.82
C PHE A 36 10.59 -19.16 0.94
N VAL A 37 9.75 -19.51 -0.03
CA VAL A 37 9.97 -20.64 -0.95
C VAL A 37 11.23 -20.42 -1.78
N ALA A 38 11.47 -19.20 -2.29
CA ALA A 38 12.64 -18.87 -3.08
C ALA A 38 13.95 -19.06 -2.31
N VAL A 39 13.99 -18.72 -1.01
CA VAL A 39 15.18 -18.92 -0.19
C VAL A 39 15.40 -20.40 0.12
N VAL A 40 14.37 -21.11 0.57
CA VAL A 40 14.49 -22.53 0.98
C VAL A 40 14.77 -23.44 -0.22
N TYR A 41 13.99 -23.31 -1.29
CA TYR A 41 14.05 -24.21 -2.44
C TYR A 41 14.95 -23.71 -3.57
N GLY A 42 15.29 -22.42 -3.61
CA GLY A 42 16.21 -21.86 -4.59
C GLY A 42 17.67 -22.12 -4.20
N ALA A 43 18.21 -21.28 -3.32
CA ALA A 43 19.62 -21.40 -2.89
C ALA A 43 19.82 -22.35 -1.68
N GLY A 44 18.76 -22.63 -0.93
CA GLY A 44 18.80 -23.43 0.29
C GLY A 44 18.79 -24.95 0.09
N GLY A 45 18.77 -25.43 -1.16
CA GLY A 45 18.84 -26.86 -1.48
C GLY A 45 17.66 -27.69 -0.93
N ALA A 46 16.51 -27.06 -0.68
CA ALA A 46 15.32 -27.69 -0.09
C ALA A 46 15.56 -28.30 1.31
N ASN A 47 16.56 -27.82 2.05
CA ASN A 47 16.85 -28.29 3.40
C ASN A 47 16.12 -27.43 4.44
N LEU A 48 15.12 -28.02 5.10
CA LEU A 48 14.37 -27.36 6.18
C LEU A 48 14.99 -27.57 7.58
N GLY A 49 16.05 -28.39 7.68
CA GLY A 49 16.65 -28.78 8.95
C GLY A 49 15.74 -29.67 9.80
N ASP A 50 16.16 -29.92 11.04
CA ASP A 50 15.39 -30.68 12.02
C ASP A 50 14.98 -29.80 13.21
N SER A 51 13.69 -29.85 13.55
CA SER A 51 13.12 -29.24 14.76
C SER A 51 13.37 -27.72 14.95
N CYS A 52 13.46 -26.97 13.85
CA CYS A 52 13.78 -25.55 13.79
C CYS A 52 12.71 -24.56 14.29
N ASN A 53 11.61 -25.05 14.88
CA ASN A 53 10.54 -24.21 15.42
C ASN A 53 10.81 -23.77 16.87
N GLN A 54 11.49 -24.59 17.66
CA GLN A 54 11.72 -24.33 19.09
C GLN A 54 13.05 -23.60 19.32
N GLU A 55 14.15 -24.22 18.87
CA GLU A 55 15.50 -23.74 19.11
C GLU A 55 16.31 -23.63 17.83
N TRP A 56 17.37 -22.82 17.89
CA TRP A 56 18.31 -22.70 16.79
C TRP A 56 19.35 -23.83 16.89
N ASN A 57 19.55 -24.54 15.79
CA ASN A 57 20.66 -25.46 15.60
C ASN A 57 21.35 -25.20 14.24
N GLN A 58 22.45 -25.90 13.97
CA GLN A 58 23.23 -25.70 12.75
C GLN A 58 22.48 -26.09 11.46
N THR A 59 21.50 -26.99 11.53
CA THR A 59 20.69 -27.40 10.37
C THR A 59 19.60 -26.38 10.01
N CYS A 60 19.28 -25.45 10.92
CA CYS A 60 18.20 -24.48 10.77
C CYS A 60 18.57 -23.20 10.02
N GLU A 61 19.83 -23.04 9.60
CA GLU A 61 20.33 -21.79 9.05
C GLU A 61 19.48 -21.30 7.86
N VAL A 62 19.17 -22.20 6.91
CA VAL A 62 18.39 -21.88 5.71
C VAL A 62 16.98 -21.38 6.07
N VAL A 63 16.28 -22.09 6.96
CA VAL A 63 14.92 -21.70 7.38
C VAL A 63 14.92 -20.39 8.15
N PHE A 64 15.92 -20.15 9.00
CA PHE A 64 16.04 -18.89 9.75
C PHE A 64 16.33 -17.71 8.82
N ARG A 65 17.10 -17.91 7.74
CA ARG A 65 17.31 -16.90 6.69
C ARG A 65 16.04 -16.68 5.87
N ALA A 66 15.29 -17.73 5.57
CA ALA A 66 14.00 -17.62 4.89
C ALA A 66 12.98 -16.83 5.73
N ARG A 67 12.88 -17.10 7.04
CA ARG A 67 12.05 -16.33 7.99
C ARG A 67 12.45 -14.86 8.04
N ALA A 68 13.75 -14.58 8.12
CA ALA A 68 14.28 -13.22 8.08
C ALA A 68 13.87 -12.50 6.78
N THR A 69 13.98 -13.19 5.64
CA THR A 69 13.62 -12.66 4.32
C THR A 69 12.13 -12.36 4.23
N THR A 70 11.27 -13.25 4.75
CA THR A 70 9.83 -13.03 4.82
C THR A 70 9.48 -11.83 5.72
N TYR A 71 10.13 -11.72 6.88
CA TYR A 71 9.94 -10.59 7.79
C TYR A 71 10.40 -9.26 7.16
N ALA A 72 11.56 -9.24 6.50
CA ALA A 72 12.04 -8.08 5.75
C ALA A 72 11.07 -7.71 4.62
N THR A 73 10.60 -8.71 3.86
CA THR A 73 9.62 -8.54 2.79
C THR A 73 8.36 -7.88 3.32
N ILE A 74 7.66 -8.48 4.29
CA ILE A 74 6.41 -7.91 4.80
C ILE A 74 6.60 -6.52 5.37
N THR A 75 7.72 -6.24 6.04
CA THR A 75 8.02 -4.92 6.61
C THR A 75 8.14 -3.88 5.51
N PHE A 76 8.95 -4.13 4.47
CA PHE A 76 9.07 -3.20 3.35
C PHE A 76 7.78 -3.03 2.58
N LEU A 77 7.01 -4.10 2.37
CA LEU A 77 5.70 -4.00 1.71
C LEU A 77 4.76 -3.10 2.52
N LEU A 78 4.66 -3.28 3.84
CA LEU A 78 3.84 -2.43 4.70
C LEU A 78 4.26 -0.95 4.68
N LEU A 79 5.57 -0.69 4.70
CA LEU A 79 6.13 0.65 4.63
C LEU A 79 5.77 1.34 3.31
N VAL A 80 5.90 0.63 2.19
CA VAL A 80 5.48 1.12 0.87
C VAL A 80 3.97 1.33 0.81
N THR A 81 3.18 0.42 1.39
CA THR A 81 1.73 0.56 1.48
C THR A 81 1.31 1.81 2.23
N ALA A 82 2.07 2.25 3.24
CA ALA A 82 1.79 3.49 3.96
C ALA A 82 1.78 4.71 3.03
N TRP A 83 2.60 4.72 1.97
CA TRP A 83 2.56 5.75 0.94
C TRP A 83 1.47 5.50 -0.10
N GLU A 84 1.30 4.26 -0.54
CA GLU A 84 0.27 3.88 -1.52
C GLU A 84 -1.14 4.24 -1.05
N VAL A 85 -1.44 4.07 0.25
CA VAL A 85 -2.78 4.26 0.80
C VAL A 85 -3.10 5.70 1.18
N LYS A 86 -2.22 6.67 0.84
CA LYS A 86 -2.53 8.12 0.99
C LYS A 86 -3.78 8.51 0.19
N HIS A 87 -4.08 7.79 -0.89
CA HIS A 87 -5.28 8.01 -1.68
C HIS A 87 -5.78 6.68 -2.27
N PHE A 88 -7.09 6.44 -2.23
CA PHE A 88 -7.70 5.18 -2.67
C PHE A 88 -7.51 4.90 -4.17
N CYS A 89 -7.68 5.92 -5.02
CA CYS A 89 -7.69 5.73 -6.49
C CYS A 89 -6.50 6.37 -7.23
N ARG A 90 -5.86 7.39 -6.66
CA ARG A 90 -4.73 8.08 -7.31
C ARG A 90 -3.47 7.23 -7.22
N SER A 91 -2.70 7.27 -8.31
CA SER A 91 -1.39 6.65 -8.37
C SER A 91 -0.43 7.35 -7.42
N LEU A 92 0.49 6.61 -6.82
CA LEU A 92 1.60 7.18 -6.06
C LEU A 92 2.45 8.13 -6.92
N PHE A 93 2.59 7.79 -8.20
CA PHE A 93 3.33 8.55 -9.22
C PHE A 93 2.60 9.81 -9.69
N ASN A 94 1.33 9.96 -9.33
CA ASN A 94 0.53 11.13 -9.69
C ASN A 94 -0.48 11.45 -8.57
N LEU A 95 0.04 11.64 -7.36
CA LEU A 95 -0.77 11.79 -6.15
C LEU A 95 -1.46 13.17 -6.06
N ASP A 96 -0.74 14.23 -6.44
CA ASP A 96 -1.24 15.61 -6.47
C ASP A 96 -0.91 16.30 -7.82
N PRO A 97 -1.66 15.99 -8.89
CA PRO A 97 -1.43 16.57 -10.22
C PRO A 97 -1.63 18.08 -10.25
N ALA A 98 -2.38 18.67 -9.31
CA ALA A 98 -2.65 20.11 -9.28
C ALA A 98 -1.43 20.91 -8.80
N ARG A 99 -0.59 20.31 -7.95
CA ARG A 99 0.56 20.99 -7.33
C ARG A 99 1.90 20.56 -7.88
N TYR A 100 2.05 19.31 -8.31
CA TYR A 100 3.30 18.76 -8.81
C TYR A 100 3.08 18.01 -10.12
N THR A 101 3.62 18.55 -11.22
CA THR A 101 3.55 17.93 -12.54
C THR A 101 4.92 17.40 -12.97
N GLY A 102 4.94 16.23 -13.62
CA GLY A 102 6.16 15.62 -14.17
C GLY A 102 6.54 14.27 -13.55
N PRO A 103 7.59 13.60 -14.09
CA PRO A 103 7.97 12.23 -13.74
C PRO A 103 8.54 12.08 -12.32
N PHE A 104 9.04 13.16 -11.72
CA PHE A 104 9.62 13.18 -10.38
C PHE A 104 8.67 13.77 -9.31
N SER A 105 7.37 13.86 -9.62
CA SER A 105 6.35 14.41 -8.71
C SER A 105 6.22 13.64 -7.39
N ILE A 106 6.71 12.39 -7.33
CA ILE A 106 6.67 11.52 -6.16
C ILE A 106 7.39 12.15 -4.97
N PHE A 107 8.63 12.62 -5.16
CA PHE A 107 9.47 13.11 -4.07
C PHE A 107 8.87 14.30 -3.33
N PRO A 108 8.45 15.39 -3.99
CA PRO A 108 7.80 16.50 -3.30
C PRO A 108 6.44 16.09 -2.71
N SER A 109 5.69 15.20 -3.37
CA SER A 109 4.40 14.70 -2.88
C SER A 109 4.52 13.85 -1.61
N LEU A 110 5.60 13.08 -1.48
CA LEU A 110 5.90 12.31 -0.28
C LEU A 110 6.39 13.22 0.86
N TRP A 111 7.27 14.18 0.55
CA TRP A 111 7.86 15.08 1.54
C TRP A 111 6.85 16.06 2.17
N GLN A 112 5.74 16.34 1.49
CA GLN A 112 4.68 17.20 2.02
C GLN A 112 4.19 16.74 3.41
N ASN A 113 4.09 15.43 3.64
CA ASN A 113 3.83 14.88 4.96
C ASN A 113 5.14 14.38 5.59
N ARG A 114 5.89 15.30 6.20
CA ARG A 114 7.18 15.00 6.84
C ARG A 114 7.06 13.94 7.93
N PHE A 115 5.96 13.93 8.69
CA PHE A 115 5.75 12.93 9.74
C PHE A 115 5.67 11.52 9.17
N LEU A 116 4.82 11.30 8.16
CA LEU A 116 4.70 10.00 7.49
C LEU A 116 6.02 9.58 6.83
N PHE A 117 6.71 10.53 6.18
CA PHE A 117 8.00 10.28 5.55
C PHE A 117 9.03 9.76 6.57
N TRP A 118 9.20 10.47 7.68
CA TRP A 118 10.15 10.08 8.73
C TRP A 118 9.73 8.81 9.47
N ALA A 119 8.42 8.57 9.67
CA ALA A 119 7.93 7.33 10.25
C ALA A 119 8.27 6.11 9.39
N VAL A 120 8.10 6.23 8.06
CA VAL A 120 8.48 5.15 7.13
C VAL A 120 9.99 4.92 7.15
N PHE A 121 10.78 5.99 7.13
CA PHE A 121 12.24 5.88 7.17
C PHE A 121 12.75 5.28 8.49
N ALA A 122 12.17 5.68 9.63
CA ALA A 122 12.47 5.10 10.93
C ALA A 122 12.13 3.60 10.97
N GLY A 123 10.97 3.20 10.42
CA GLY A 123 10.61 1.78 10.30
C GLY A 123 11.60 0.98 9.46
N ALA A 124 12.05 1.53 8.33
CA ALA A 124 13.07 0.90 7.48
C ALA A 124 14.42 0.77 8.21
N ILE A 125 14.84 1.79 8.97
CA ILE A 125 16.09 1.74 9.76
C ILE A 125 15.98 0.71 10.87
N LEU A 126 14.86 0.64 11.59
CA LEU A 126 14.65 -0.29 12.71
C LEU A 126 14.66 -1.75 12.28
N LEU A 127 14.41 -2.05 11.00
CA LEU A 127 14.51 -3.40 10.47
C LEU A 127 15.93 -3.98 10.56
N PHE A 128 16.96 -3.17 10.31
CA PHE A 128 18.36 -3.62 10.32
C PHE A 128 18.83 -4.16 11.69
N PRO A 129 18.66 -3.44 12.82
CA PRO A 129 19.04 -3.98 14.12
C PRO A 129 18.22 -5.23 14.47
N VAL A 130 16.94 -5.32 14.09
CA VAL A 130 16.14 -6.53 14.34
C VAL A 130 16.73 -7.77 13.64
N ILE A 131 17.25 -7.61 12.42
CA ILE A 131 17.83 -8.72 11.65
C ILE A 131 19.26 -9.07 12.11
N TYR A 132 20.09 -8.05 12.36
CA TYR A 132 21.54 -8.24 12.51
C TYR A 132 22.05 -8.20 13.94
N LEU A 133 21.28 -7.72 14.92
CA LEU A 133 21.71 -7.73 16.31
C LEU A 133 21.78 -9.19 16.82
N PRO A 134 22.98 -9.70 17.15
CA PRO A 134 23.15 -11.08 17.58
C PRO A 134 22.40 -11.32 18.90
N VAL A 135 22.06 -12.58 19.18
CA VAL A 135 21.23 -13.02 20.31
C VAL A 135 19.75 -12.67 20.14
N VAL A 136 19.41 -11.41 19.86
CA VAL A 136 18.00 -10.98 19.70
C VAL A 136 17.36 -11.64 18.47
N ASN A 137 18.08 -11.66 17.34
CA ASN A 137 17.57 -12.26 16.11
C ASN A 137 17.24 -13.76 16.25
N ARG A 138 18.09 -14.54 16.91
CA ARG A 138 17.92 -16.00 17.07
C ARG A 138 17.04 -16.40 18.25
N SER A 139 17.13 -15.71 19.38
CA SER A 139 16.44 -16.11 20.60
C SER A 139 15.00 -15.58 20.65
N VAL A 140 14.79 -14.33 20.28
CA VAL A 140 13.47 -13.67 20.35
C VAL A 140 12.71 -13.86 19.05
N PHE A 141 13.33 -13.46 17.94
CA PHE A 141 12.60 -13.42 16.67
C PHE A 141 12.77 -14.65 15.78
N LYS A 142 13.66 -15.59 16.15
CA LYS A 142 13.87 -16.88 15.46
C LYS A 142 14.25 -16.75 13.99
N HIS A 143 15.14 -15.80 13.68
CA HIS A 143 15.69 -15.57 12.34
C HIS A 143 17.20 -15.34 12.35
N SER A 144 17.82 -15.37 11.16
CA SER A 144 19.27 -15.20 10.96
C SER A 144 19.55 -14.05 9.99
N GLY A 145 20.77 -13.53 10.01
CA GLY A 145 21.18 -12.47 9.10
C GLY A 145 21.05 -12.89 7.63
N ILE A 146 20.58 -11.97 6.81
CA ILE A 146 20.43 -12.15 5.35
C ILE A 146 21.51 -11.39 4.60
N THR A 147 21.81 -11.84 3.38
CA THR A 147 22.83 -11.25 2.50
C THR A 147 22.25 -11.06 1.11
N TRP A 148 22.38 -12.04 0.22
CA TRP A 148 21.86 -11.99 -1.15
C TRP A 148 20.32 -11.98 -1.19
N GLU A 149 19.64 -12.43 -0.13
CA GLU A 149 18.18 -12.44 -0.04
C GLU A 149 17.57 -11.03 -0.07
N TRP A 150 18.36 -9.99 0.19
CA TRP A 150 17.94 -8.61 -0.05
C TRP A 150 17.46 -8.38 -1.49
N GLY A 151 18.05 -9.08 -2.47
CA GLY A 151 17.58 -9.05 -3.85
C GLY A 151 16.14 -9.56 -3.99
N ILE A 152 15.76 -10.59 -3.24
CA ILE A 152 14.38 -11.10 -3.21
C ILE A 152 13.46 -10.06 -2.57
N VAL A 153 13.87 -9.45 -1.46
CA VAL A 153 13.08 -8.43 -0.75
C VAL A 153 12.78 -7.24 -1.67
N PHE A 154 13.79 -6.66 -2.31
CA PHE A 154 13.61 -5.53 -3.23
C PHE A 154 12.85 -5.94 -4.50
N GLY A 155 13.05 -7.15 -5.00
CA GLY A 155 12.25 -7.71 -6.09
C GLY A 155 10.76 -7.80 -5.73
N ALA A 156 10.45 -8.29 -4.52
CA ALA A 156 9.09 -8.36 -4.03
C ALA A 156 8.45 -6.97 -3.87
N VAL A 157 9.21 -5.96 -3.42
CA VAL A 157 8.75 -4.56 -3.36
C VAL A 157 8.37 -4.04 -4.75
N ALA A 158 9.23 -4.26 -5.76
CA ALA A 158 8.95 -3.82 -7.12
C ALA A 158 7.70 -4.49 -7.71
N VAL A 159 7.56 -5.81 -7.51
CA VAL A 159 6.37 -6.57 -7.94
C VAL A 159 5.12 -6.06 -7.21
N TYR A 160 5.20 -5.85 -5.90
CA TYR A 160 4.07 -5.35 -5.11
C TYR A 160 3.60 -3.97 -5.58
N LEU A 161 4.52 -3.04 -5.82
CA LEU A 161 4.21 -1.72 -6.38
C LEU A 161 3.47 -1.85 -7.71
N GLY A 162 3.97 -2.71 -8.61
CA GLY A 162 3.32 -2.98 -9.89
C GLY A 162 1.89 -3.52 -9.72
N LEU A 163 1.68 -4.47 -8.80
CA LEU A 163 0.35 -5.05 -8.53
C LEU A 163 -0.62 -4.02 -7.96
N VAL A 164 -0.19 -3.21 -6.99
CA VAL A 164 -1.04 -2.18 -6.36
C VAL A 164 -1.40 -1.07 -7.34
N GLU A 165 -0.43 -0.59 -8.11
CA GLU A 165 -0.67 0.44 -9.14
C GLU A 165 -1.56 -0.10 -10.26
N SER A 166 -1.39 -1.36 -10.65
CA SER A 166 -2.28 -2.03 -11.61
C SER A 166 -3.71 -2.12 -11.07
N TRP A 167 -3.90 -2.50 -9.80
CA TRP A 167 -5.22 -2.49 -9.16
C TRP A 167 -5.85 -1.10 -9.17
N LYS A 168 -5.08 -0.06 -8.80
CA LYS A 168 -5.57 1.32 -8.85
C LYS A 168 -5.90 1.76 -10.28
N ALA A 169 -5.11 1.36 -11.27
CA ALA A 169 -5.38 1.66 -12.68
C ALA A 169 -6.69 1.01 -13.15
N ILE A 170 -6.93 -0.25 -12.78
CA ILE A 170 -8.20 -0.95 -13.02
C ILE A 170 -9.36 -0.19 -12.37
N LYS A 171 -9.23 0.19 -11.09
CA LYS A 171 -10.28 1.00 -10.42
C LYS A 171 -10.58 2.30 -11.16
N ARG A 172 -9.55 2.99 -11.65
CA ARG A 172 -9.71 4.23 -12.45
C ARG A 172 -10.38 3.99 -13.80
N ALA A 173 -10.00 2.91 -14.51
CA ALA A 173 -10.54 2.59 -15.82
C ALA A 173 -12.02 2.18 -15.76
N PHE A 174 -12.40 1.39 -14.76
CA PHE A 174 -13.77 0.88 -14.59
C PHE A 174 -14.64 1.75 -13.68
N GLY A 175 -14.12 2.87 -13.16
CA GLY A 175 -14.87 3.75 -12.26
C GLY A 175 -15.33 3.07 -10.96
N ILE A 176 -14.51 2.17 -10.39
CA ILE A 176 -14.87 1.39 -9.20
C ILE A 176 -14.64 2.25 -7.94
N GLY A 177 -15.65 2.32 -7.07
CA GLY A 177 -15.57 3.03 -5.79
C GLY A 177 -15.34 4.54 -5.97
N GLY A 178 -14.41 5.10 -5.21
CA GLY A 178 -14.06 6.52 -5.25
C GLY A 178 -13.52 7.02 -6.60
N ALA A 179 -13.20 6.12 -7.54
CA ALA A 179 -12.80 6.49 -8.90
C ALA A 179 -13.98 6.93 -9.77
N SER A 180 -15.21 6.51 -9.44
CA SER A 180 -16.44 6.99 -10.09
C SER A 180 -16.72 8.45 -9.76
N ILE A 181 -16.33 8.86 -8.56
CA ILE A 181 -16.49 10.23 -8.06
C ILE A 181 -15.35 11.05 -8.66
N LYS A 182 -15.50 11.42 -9.94
CA LYS A 182 -14.84 12.63 -10.45
C LYS A 182 -15.29 13.73 -9.52
N VAL A 183 -14.36 14.20 -8.69
CA VAL A 183 -14.42 15.37 -7.82
C VAL A 183 -15.65 16.19 -8.18
N LEU A 184 -16.67 16.21 -7.29
CA LEU A 184 -17.77 17.19 -7.33
C LEU A 184 -17.18 18.45 -7.93
N THR A 185 -17.57 18.77 -9.15
CA THR A 185 -16.82 19.69 -10.00
C THR A 185 -16.54 20.94 -9.17
N LEU A 186 -15.32 21.48 -9.23
CA LEU A 186 -15.05 22.77 -8.60
C LEU A 186 -16.16 23.77 -8.95
N GLU A 187 -16.71 23.65 -10.16
CA GLU A 187 -17.97 24.20 -10.64
C GLU A 187 -19.20 23.94 -9.74
N GLU A 188 -19.58 22.70 -9.41
CA GLU A 188 -20.70 22.39 -8.49
C GLU A 188 -20.49 22.96 -7.08
N ALA A 189 -19.23 22.98 -6.65
CA ALA A 189 -18.80 23.54 -5.37
C ALA A 189 -18.86 25.08 -5.38
N GLU A 190 -18.47 25.72 -6.48
CA GLU A 190 -18.52 27.17 -6.72
C GLU A 190 -19.95 27.68 -6.97
N ILE A 191 -20.78 26.89 -7.66
CA ILE A 191 -22.22 27.14 -7.87
C ILE A 191 -22.97 27.10 -6.53
N ARG A 192 -22.65 26.15 -5.64
CA ARG A 192 -23.25 26.07 -4.29
C ARG A 192 -22.86 27.23 -3.38
N GLU A 193 -21.67 27.80 -3.55
CA GLU A 193 -21.23 29.00 -2.83
C GLU A 193 -21.63 30.31 -3.53
N GLY A 194 -22.36 30.24 -4.66
CA GLY A 194 -22.87 31.41 -5.37
C GLY A 194 -21.78 32.28 -6.01
N MET A 195 -20.61 31.72 -6.35
CA MET A 195 -19.47 32.50 -6.87
C MET A 195 -19.52 32.83 -8.38
N PHE A 196 -20.64 32.55 -9.06
CA PHE A 196 -20.91 33.03 -10.43
C PHE A 196 -22.08 34.01 -10.43
N PRO A 197 -22.02 35.11 -11.21
CA PRO A 197 -23.18 35.95 -11.44
C PRO A 197 -24.25 35.12 -12.14
N VAL A 198 -25.45 35.19 -11.57
CA VAL A 198 -26.65 34.48 -11.99
C VAL A 198 -26.95 34.72 -13.46
N GLU A 199 -26.66 33.73 -14.31
CA GLU A 199 -27.50 33.43 -15.47
C GLU A 199 -28.01 32.01 -15.27
N VAL A 200 -29.21 31.90 -14.69
CA VAL A 200 -29.89 30.63 -14.42
C VAL A 200 -30.19 29.95 -15.75
N PRO A 201 -29.59 28.79 -16.09
CA PRO A 201 -30.15 27.95 -17.14
C PRO A 201 -31.39 27.27 -16.55
N ASN A 202 -32.54 27.45 -17.20
CA ASN A 202 -33.77 26.76 -16.83
C ASN A 202 -33.56 25.24 -16.93
N PHE A 203 -33.41 24.56 -15.79
CA PHE A 203 -33.46 23.11 -15.73
C PHE A 203 -34.89 22.66 -15.35
N PRO A 204 -35.54 21.79 -16.15
CA PRO A 204 -36.86 21.28 -15.81
C PRO A 204 -36.79 20.44 -14.53
N SER A 205 -37.78 20.65 -13.65
CA SER A 205 -37.90 19.94 -12.38
C SER A 205 -38.03 18.43 -12.59
N ARG A 206 -37.33 17.67 -11.73
CA ARG A 206 -37.33 16.21 -11.66
C ARG A 206 -38.68 15.68 -11.14
N SER A 207 -39.75 15.87 -11.91
CA SER A 207 -41.07 15.27 -11.70
C SER A 207 -41.61 14.53 -12.93
N GLU A 208 -40.92 14.58 -14.09
CA GLU A 208 -41.45 14.00 -15.35
C GLU A 208 -40.77 12.69 -15.80
N THR A 209 -39.84 12.11 -15.06
CA THR A 209 -39.19 10.83 -15.46
C THR A 209 -39.81 9.58 -14.84
N ALA A 210 -41.00 9.69 -14.26
CA ALA A 210 -41.75 8.57 -13.71
C ALA A 210 -43.04 8.28 -14.48
N GLU A 211 -43.04 8.36 -15.82
CA GLU A 211 -44.04 7.66 -16.64
C GLU A 211 -43.58 7.53 -18.10
N LYS A 212 -42.93 6.40 -18.42
CA LYS A 212 -43.04 5.59 -19.65
C LYS A 212 -41.95 4.54 -19.72
#